data_AF-A0A3D2GS28-F1
#
_entry.id   AF-A0A3D2GS28-F1
#
_cell.length_a   1.000
_cell.length_b   1.000
_cell.length_c   1.000
_cell.angle_alpha   90.00
_cell.angle_beta   90.00
_cell.angle_gamma   90.00
#
_symmetry.space_group_name_H-M   'P 1'
#
loop_
_entity.id
_entity.type
_entity.pdbx_description
1 polymer ?
#
loop_
_entity_poly.entity_id
_entity_poly.type
_entity_poly.pdbx_seq_one_letter_code
_entity_poly.pdbx_strand_id
1 'polypeptide(L)'
;MPPAKPDTDVSAATAARLPDALPDAIGGWFRSRGWQPREHQLDVLRATQAGSNVLLIAPTGAGKTLAGFLPSLSELVTSPDLGTELHRLHTLYISPLKALA
;
A
#
# COMPACT_ATOMS: atom_id res chain seq x y z
N MET A 1 4.02 41.44 -13.29
CA MET A 1 3.23 41.23 -12.06
C MET A 1 2.06 40.31 -12.39
N PRO A 2 2.14 39.00 -12.10
CA PRO A 2 0.99 38.11 -12.05
C PRO A 2 0.37 38.08 -10.63
N PRO A 3 -0.94 37.79 -10.48
CA PRO A 3 -1.65 37.89 -9.20
C PRO A 3 -1.30 36.77 -8.21
N ALA A 4 -1.38 37.11 -6.92
CA ALA A 4 -1.27 36.21 -5.79
C ALA A 4 -2.33 35.09 -5.86
N LYS A 5 -1.92 33.85 -5.58
CA LYS A 5 -2.85 32.75 -5.25
C LYS A 5 -3.22 32.86 -3.77
N PRO A 6 -4.49 32.69 -3.40
CA PRO A 6 -4.95 32.86 -2.02
C PRO A 6 -4.43 31.75 -1.12
N ASP A 7 -4.01 32.14 0.08
CA ASP A 7 -3.78 31.27 1.22
C ASP A 7 -5.11 30.69 1.71
N THR A 8 -5.24 29.37 1.65
CA THR A 8 -6.16 28.65 2.53
C THR A 8 -5.32 27.76 3.42
N ASP A 9 -5.14 28.24 4.64
CA ASP A 9 -4.64 27.49 5.79
C ASP A 9 -5.64 26.37 6.12
N VAL A 10 -5.16 25.13 6.08
CA VAL A 10 -5.81 23.98 6.72
C VAL A 10 -4.78 23.39 7.69
N SER A 11 -4.49 24.15 8.75
CA SER A 11 -3.75 23.69 9.91
C SER A 11 -4.55 22.67 10.72
N ALA A 12 -3.90 21.52 10.92
CA ALA A 12 -4.00 20.60 12.06
C ALA A 12 -5.22 19.66 12.17
N ALA A 13 -5.06 18.45 11.62
CA ALA A 13 -5.52 17.24 12.28
C ALA A 13 -4.58 16.05 12.01
N THR A 14 -3.73 15.78 13.00
CA THR A 14 -3.10 14.50 13.34
C THR A 14 -1.97 13.98 12.45
N ALA A 15 -0.76 14.13 13.00
CA ALA A 15 0.44 13.39 12.66
C ALA A 15 0.17 11.89 12.43
N ALA A 16 0.39 11.43 11.19
CA ALA A 16 0.66 10.03 10.91
C ALA A 16 2.11 9.94 10.44
N ARG A 17 2.98 9.69 11.41
CA ARG A 17 4.38 9.28 11.25
C ARG A 17 4.48 8.34 10.03
N LEU A 18 5.22 8.73 8.99
CA LEU A 18 5.53 7.84 7.86
C LEU A 18 6.10 6.56 8.46
N PRO A 19 5.39 5.42 8.39
CA PRO A 19 5.95 4.19 8.92
C PRO A 19 7.11 3.81 8.02
N ASP A 20 8.14 3.21 8.60
CA ASP A 20 9.11 2.42 7.84
C ASP A 20 8.33 1.56 6.85
N ALA A 21 8.57 1.76 5.54
CA ALA A 21 7.59 1.52 4.49
C ALA A 21 6.87 0.16 4.58
N LEU A 22 7.54 -0.86 5.13
CA LEU A 22 7.05 -2.22 5.32
C LEU A 22 6.83 -2.55 6.81
N PRO A 23 5.61 -2.94 7.24
CA PRO A 23 5.35 -3.39 8.61
C PRO A 23 6.23 -4.58 9.03
N ASP A 24 6.64 -4.62 10.30
CA ASP A 24 7.54 -5.64 10.84
C ASP A 24 7.05 -7.08 10.64
N ALA A 25 5.74 -7.31 10.76
CA ALA A 25 5.14 -8.62 10.52
C ALA A 25 5.39 -9.11 9.09
N ILE A 26 5.23 -8.21 8.11
CA ILE A 26 5.46 -8.53 6.69
C ILE A 26 6.97 -8.65 6.43
N GLY A 27 7.79 -7.77 6.99
CA GLY A 27 9.25 -7.88 6.92
C GLY A 27 9.77 -9.20 7.50
N GLY A 28 9.20 -9.65 8.63
CA GLY A 28 9.48 -10.94 9.25
C GLY A 28 9.11 -12.12 8.36
N TRP A 29 7.96 -12.05 7.68
CA TRP A 29 7.55 -13.04 6.69
C TRP A 29 8.49 -13.09 5.47
N PHE A 30 8.96 -11.95 4.95
CA PHE A 30 9.98 -11.95 3.89
C PHE A 30 11.26 -12.67 4.37
N ARG A 31 11.77 -12.31 5.56
CA ARG A 31 12.99 -12.91 6.12
C ARG A 31 12.85 -14.41 6.37
N SER A 32 11.72 -14.87 6.88
CA SER A 32 11.49 -16.31 7.14
C SER A 32 11.49 -17.16 5.87
N ARG A 33 11.25 -16.53 4.71
CA ARG A 33 11.33 -17.13 3.37
C ARG A 33 12.72 -16.99 2.73
N GLY A 34 13.66 -16.31 3.39
CA GLY A 34 14.95 -15.94 2.79
C GLY A 34 14.82 -14.92 1.65
N TRP A 35 13.72 -14.14 1.64
CA TRP A 35 13.41 -13.18 0.59
C TRP A 35 13.70 -11.75 1.03
N GLN A 36 13.87 -10.87 0.05
CA GLN A 36 13.89 -9.42 0.25
C GLN A 36 12.80 -8.78 -0.62
N PRO A 37 12.08 -7.76 -0.12
CA PRO A 37 11.14 -7.02 -0.93
C PRO A 37 11.88 -6.33 -2.08
N ARG A 38 11.29 -6.37 -3.27
CA ARG A 38 11.86 -5.69 -4.44
C ARG A 38 11.56 -4.20 -4.37
N GLU A 39 12.42 -3.38 -4.94
CA GLU A 39 12.28 -1.90 -4.92
C GLU A 39 10.91 -1.44 -5.41
N HIS A 40 10.44 -1.94 -6.56
CA HIS A 40 9.13 -1.60 -7.10
C HIS A 40 7.96 -2.02 -6.21
N GLN A 41 8.12 -3.01 -5.33
CA GLN A 41 7.09 -3.38 -4.35
C GLN A 41 7.01 -2.31 -3.25
N LEU A 42 8.15 -1.79 -2.82
CA LEU A 42 8.25 -0.70 -1.85
C LEU A 42 7.78 0.64 -2.45
N ASP A 43 8.04 0.88 -3.73
CA ASP A 43 7.56 2.08 -4.43
C ASP A 43 6.05 2.13 -4.50
N VAL A 44 5.41 1.02 -4.88
CA VAL A 44 3.94 0.90 -4.87
C VAL A 44 3.41 1.20 -3.48
N LEU A 45 3.98 0.56 -2.45
CA LEU A 45 3.57 0.73 -1.06
C LEU A 45 3.65 2.19 -0.59
N ARG A 46 4.80 2.86 -0.82
CA ARG A 46 4.99 4.28 -0.50
C ARG A 46 3.97 5.17 -1.23
N ALA A 47 3.78 4.95 -2.53
CA ALA A 47 2.85 5.74 -3.32
C ALA A 47 1.39 5.56 -2.85
N THR A 48 0.97 4.33 -2.54
CA THR A 48 -0.37 4.06 -1.99
C THR A 48 -0.57 4.64 -0.59
N GLN A 49 0.43 4.57 0.28
CA GLN A 49 0.39 5.18 1.61
C GLN A 49 0.29 6.71 1.54
N ALA A 50 0.82 7.33 0.48
CA ALA A 50 0.65 8.74 0.17
C ALA A 50 -0.72 9.07 -0.48
N GLY A 51 -1.64 8.11 -0.57
CA GLY A 51 -2.96 8.29 -1.17
C GLY A 51 -2.99 8.33 -2.70
N SER A 52 -1.90 7.92 -3.36
CA SER A 52 -1.81 7.94 -4.83
C SER A 52 -2.31 6.65 -5.47
N ASN A 53 -2.98 6.76 -6.62
CA ASN A 53 -3.26 5.63 -7.50
C ASN A 53 -2.00 5.21 -8.25
N VAL A 54 -1.76 3.90 -8.38
CA VAL A 54 -0.51 3.37 -8.95
C VAL A 54 -0.78 2.46 -10.16
N LEU A 55 -0.12 2.73 -11.27
CA LEU A 55 -0.02 1.81 -12.42
C LEU A 55 1.38 1.19 -12.44
N LEU A 56 1.49 -0.06 -12.00
CA LEU A 56 2.76 -0.79 -12.02
C LEU A 56 2.95 -1.53 -13.36
N ILE A 57 4.04 -1.22 -14.06
CA ILE A 57 4.50 -1.95 -15.25
C ILE A 57 5.75 -2.73 -14.86
N ALA A 58 5.66 -4.07 -14.86
CA ALA A 58 6.78 -4.95 -14.54
C ALA A 58 6.73 -6.24 -15.38
N PRO A 59 7.88 -6.85 -15.70
CA PRO A 59 7.94 -8.12 -16.43
C PRO A 59 7.19 -9.26 -15.72
N THR A 60 6.83 -10.29 -16.47
CA THR A 60 6.26 -11.53 -15.89
C THR A 60 7.27 -12.16 -14.92
N GLY A 61 6.77 -12.71 -13.80
CA GLY A 61 7.62 -13.28 -12.75
C GLY A 61 8.36 -12.24 -11.91
N ALA A 62 8.18 -10.93 -12.16
CA ALA A 62 8.87 -9.88 -11.40
C ALA A 62 8.29 -9.64 -9.99
N GLY A 63 7.21 -10.33 -9.61
CA GLY A 63 6.55 -10.14 -8.31
C GLY A 63 5.49 -9.04 -8.27
N LYS A 64 4.94 -8.66 -9.44
CA LYS A 64 3.88 -7.63 -9.56
C LYS A 64 2.63 -7.92 -8.73
N THR A 65 2.26 -9.19 -8.57
CA THR A 65 1.10 -9.59 -7.77
C THR A 65 1.31 -9.20 -6.31
N LEU A 66 2.45 -9.58 -5.73
CA LEU A 66 2.78 -9.19 -4.37
C LEU A 66 2.88 -7.67 -4.24
N ALA A 67 3.46 -6.97 -5.23
CA ALA A 67 3.49 -5.51 -5.25
C ALA A 67 2.09 -4.89 -5.13
N GLY A 68 1.10 -5.42 -5.86
CA GLY A 68 -0.27 -4.93 -5.84
C GLY A 68 -1.04 -5.23 -4.55
N PHE A 69 -0.73 -6.33 -3.87
CA PHE A 69 -1.38 -6.70 -2.60
C PHE A 69 -0.68 -6.14 -1.35
N LEU A 70 0.59 -5.73 -1.46
CA LEU A 70 1.38 -5.28 -0.33
C LEU A 70 0.75 -4.10 0.45
N PRO A 71 0.12 -3.09 -0.20
CA PRO A 71 -0.58 -2.02 0.52
C PRO A 71 -1.72 -2.54 1.39
N SER A 72 -2.62 -3.34 0.80
CA SER A 72 -3.76 -3.91 1.53
C SER A 72 -3.33 -4.83 2.67
N LEU A 73 -2.31 -5.67 2.45
CA LEU A 73 -1.77 -6.49 3.53
C LEU A 73 -1.16 -5.64 4.65
N SER A 74 -0.48 -4.54 4.28
CA SER A 74 0.11 -3.62 5.26
C SER A 74 -0.94 -2.97 6.14
N GLU A 75 -2.04 -2.50 5.55
CA GLU A 75 -3.16 -1.92 6.29
C GLU A 75 -3.82 -2.93 7.24
N LEU A 76 -4.06 -4.16 6.77
CA LEU A 76 -4.69 -5.22 7.58
C LEU A 76 -3.85 -5.63 8.78
N VAL A 77 -2.51 -5.66 8.66
CA VAL A 77 -1.64 -6.03 9.80
C VAL A 77 -1.40 -4.88 10.77
N THR A 78 -1.54 -3.62 10.34
CA THR A 78 -1.36 -2.45 11.20
C THR A 78 -2.64 -2.01 11.91
N SER A 79 -3.81 -2.40 11.38
CA SER A 79 -5.12 -1.95 11.84
C SER A 79 -6.02 -3.15 12.18
N PRO A 80 -5.86 -3.76 13.37
CA PRO A 80 -6.58 -4.98 13.77
C PRO A 80 -8.10 -4.81 13.78
N ASP A 81 -8.60 -3.59 13.99
CA ASP A 81 -10.03 -3.26 13.99
C ASP A 81 -10.69 -3.44 12.61
N LEU A 82 -9.91 -3.40 11.52
CA LEU A 82 -10.39 -3.72 10.17
C LEU A 82 -10.75 -5.21 10.02
N GLY A 83 -10.22 -6.08 10.87
CA GLY A 83 -10.52 -7.52 10.89
C GLY A 83 -11.68 -7.91 11.80
N THR A 84 -12.06 -7.07 12.77
CA THR A 84 -13.12 -7.39 13.76
C THR A 84 -14.52 -6.98 13.31
N GLU A 85 -14.64 -6.01 12.41
CA GLU A 85 -15.87 -5.70 11.68
C GLU A 85 -16.05 -6.74 10.57
N LEU A 86 -16.40 -7.99 10.94
CA LEU A 86 -16.44 -9.21 10.11
C LEU A 86 -17.25 -9.12 8.78
N HIS A 87 -17.84 -7.96 8.46
CA HIS A 87 -18.70 -7.74 7.30
C HIS A 87 -18.23 -6.60 6.38
N ARG A 88 -17.07 -5.97 6.60
CA ARG A 88 -16.58 -4.89 5.74
C ARG A 88 -15.63 -5.40 4.65
N LEU A 89 -15.95 -5.12 3.39
CA LEU A 89 -15.03 -5.34 2.27
C LEU A 89 -13.85 -4.36 2.36
N HIS A 90 -12.63 -4.87 2.54
CA HIS A 90 -11.40 -4.07 2.59
C HIS A 90 -10.76 -3.89 1.21
N THR A 91 -10.55 -5.00 0.49
CA THR A 91 -9.85 -5.03 -0.80
C THR A 91 -10.64 -5.80 -1.84
N LEU A 92 -10.81 -5.22 -3.02
CA LEU A 92 -11.41 -5.88 -4.18
C LEU A 92 -10.33 -6.13 -5.23
N TYR A 93 -10.06 -7.40 -5.50
CA TYR A 93 -9.18 -7.81 -6.60
C TYR A 93 -10.01 -8.16 -7.83
N ILE A 94 -9.68 -7.56 -8.97
CA ILE A 94 -10.36 -7.81 -10.25
C ILE A 94 -9.36 -8.42 -11.22
N SER A 95 -9.69 -9.60 -11.75
CA SER A 95 -8.92 -10.30 -12.77
C SER A 95 -9.72 -10.39 -14.08
N PRO A 96 -9.07 -10.23 -15.25
CA PRO A 96 -9.73 -10.44 -16.53
C PRO A 96 -10.05 -11.92 -16.81
N LEU A 97 -9.47 -12.86 -16.04
CA LEU A 97 -9.65 -14.30 -16.19
C LEU A 97 -10.21 -14.92 -14.91
N LYS A 98 -11.22 -15.77 -15.06
CA LYS A 98 -11.82 -16.56 -13.95
C LYS A 98 -10.83 -17.52 -13.30
N ALA A 99 -9.85 -18.03 -14.05
CA ALA A 99 -8.91 -19.05 -13.55
C ALA A 99 -7.78 -18.50 -12.67
N LEU A 100 -7.76 -17.19 -12.38
CA LEU A 100 -6.72 -16.53 -11.59
C LEU A 100 -7.19 -16.14 -10.18
N ALA A 101 -8.49 -16.23 -9.90
CA ALA A 101 -9.11 -15.91 -8.62
C ALA A 101 -9.70 -17.16 -7.97
#